data_AF-A0A2U1QEC5-F1
#
_entry.id   AF-A0A2U1QEC5-F1
#
_cell.length_a   1.000
_cell.length_b   1.000
_cell.length_c   1.000
_cell.angle_alpha   90.00
_cell.angle_beta   90.00
_cell.angle_gamma   90.00
#
_symmetry.space_group_name_H-M   'P 1'
#
loop_
_entity.id
_entity.type
_entity.pdbx_description
1 polymer ?
#
loop_
_entity_poly.entity_id
_entity_poly.type
_entity_poly.pdbx_seq_one_letter_code
_entity_poly.pdbx_strand_id
1 'polypeptide(L)'
;MGVVKAAIGDGVITFLWVFCASCLGAATSAIAKAIGVHGKATLLITISLIFILLFVFGIIGGALGGASFNPTATAAFYALGLGGDSLILAAVRFPAQAFGAVGGALAVIEFMPLQYKHMLGGPSLKCDMHTGAIAEGVLTFTSTTVVLYVILKGPKSMHMKNLLLSMSMVTLVFFGGGYTGPSMNPANVSDNNVYISFFIIVYASLSI
;
A
#
# COMPACT_ATOMS: atom_id res chain seq x y z
N MET A 1 -12.45 -20.74 4.14
CA MET A 1 -12.45 -20.04 5.45
C MET A 1 -13.83 -19.41 5.64
N GLY A 2 -14.36 -19.32 6.87
CA GLY A 2 -15.66 -18.69 7.11
C GLY A 2 -15.63 -17.17 6.89
N VAL A 3 -16.77 -16.57 6.54
CA VAL A 3 -16.93 -15.14 6.21
C VAL A 3 -16.34 -14.22 7.28
N VAL A 4 -16.68 -14.47 8.55
CA VAL A 4 -16.21 -13.67 9.69
C VAL A 4 -14.68 -13.73 9.84
N LYS A 5 -14.10 -14.93 9.71
CA LYS A 5 -12.65 -15.11 9.85
C LYS A 5 -11.88 -14.43 8.71
N ALA A 6 -12.43 -14.43 7.49
CA ALA A 6 -11.87 -13.68 6.37
C ALA A 6 -11.89 -12.17 6.61
N ALA A 7 -13.02 -11.64 7.08
CA ALA A 7 -13.15 -10.22 7.40
C ALA A 7 -12.19 -9.79 8.52
N ILE A 8 -12.06 -10.58 9.59
CA ILE A 8 -11.08 -10.31 10.67
C ILE A 8 -9.66 -10.31 10.11
N GLY A 9 -9.30 -11.32 9.31
CA GLY A 9 -7.98 -11.41 8.69
C GLY A 9 -7.66 -10.18 7.85
N ASP A 10 -8.61 -9.75 7.02
CA ASP A 10 -8.53 -8.54 6.20
C ASP A 10 -8.39 -7.26 7.04
N GLY A 11 -9.19 -7.09 8.09
CA GLY A 11 -9.08 -5.93 8.97
C GLY A 11 -7.72 -5.86 9.69
N VAL A 12 -7.23 -6.99 10.22
CA VAL A 12 -5.93 -7.07 10.90
C VAL A 12 -4.79 -6.79 9.93
N ILE A 13 -4.79 -7.38 8.75
CA ILE A 13 -3.71 -7.17 7.78
C ILE A 13 -3.73 -5.75 7.22
N THR A 14 -4.89 -5.14 7.00
CA THR A 14 -4.96 -3.72 6.59
C THR A 14 -4.47 -2.78 7.68
N PHE A 15 -4.84 -3.03 8.94
CA PHE A 15 -4.32 -2.28 10.08
C PHE A 15 -2.79 -2.27 10.11
N LEU A 16 -2.19 -3.47 10.06
CA LEU A 16 -0.75 -3.63 10.09
C LEU A 16 -0.11 -2.98 8.86
N TRP A 17 -0.74 -3.12 7.69
CA TRP A 17 -0.23 -2.56 6.45
C TRP A 17 -0.17 -1.04 6.53
N VAL A 18 -1.27 -0.39 6.91
CA VAL A 18 -1.33 1.08 7.02
C VAL A 18 -0.35 1.60 8.06
N PHE A 19 -0.25 0.94 9.22
CA PHE A 19 0.73 1.31 10.24
C PHE A 19 2.17 1.23 9.71
N CYS A 20 2.58 0.07 9.17
CA CYS A 20 3.95 -0.16 8.72
C CYS A 20 4.32 0.64 7.46
N ALA A 21 3.43 0.67 6.46
CA ALA A 21 3.69 1.36 5.20
C ALA A 21 3.86 2.88 5.41
N SER A 22 3.16 3.44 6.38
CA SER A 22 3.27 4.87 6.74
C SER A 22 4.58 5.21 7.44
N CYS A 23 5.29 4.22 7.98
CA CYS A 23 6.63 4.39 8.52
C CYS A 23 7.71 4.33 7.44
N LEU A 24 7.41 3.97 6.19
CA LEU A 24 8.42 3.69 5.17
C LEU A 24 9.33 4.88 4.88
N GLY A 25 8.80 6.09 4.67
CA GLY A 25 9.69 7.21 4.37
C GLY A 25 10.43 7.77 5.58
N ALA A 26 9.88 7.63 6.80
CA ALA A 26 10.64 7.90 8.03
C ALA A 26 11.80 6.92 8.18
N ALA A 27 11.57 5.63 7.93
CA ALA A 27 12.60 4.60 7.92
C ALA A 27 13.63 4.83 6.81
N THR A 28 13.20 5.15 5.59
CA THR A 28 14.10 5.53 4.49
C THR A 28 14.98 6.71 4.89
N SER A 29 14.40 7.77 5.46
CA SER A 29 15.14 8.96 5.91
C SER A 29 16.17 8.62 6.98
N ALA A 30 15.77 7.84 7.99
CA ALA A 30 16.65 7.42 9.07
C ALA A 30 17.82 6.58 8.56
N ILE A 31 17.55 5.61 7.69
CA ILE A 31 18.57 4.73 7.11
C ILE A 31 19.49 5.54 6.18
N ALA A 32 18.94 6.33 5.27
CA ALA A 32 19.68 7.18 4.33
C ALA A 32 20.67 8.09 5.07
N LYS A 33 20.21 8.75 6.14
CA LYS A 33 21.06 9.57 6.99
C LYS A 33 22.15 8.76 7.69
N ALA A 34 21.84 7.57 8.19
CA ALA A 34 22.81 6.72 8.88
C ALA A 34 23.92 6.20 7.95
N ILE A 35 23.62 5.96 6.67
CA ILE A 35 24.58 5.44 5.69
C ILE A 35 25.15 6.51 4.73
N GLY A 36 24.74 7.77 4.88
CA GLY A 36 25.23 8.90 4.08
C GLY A 36 24.76 8.90 2.62
N VAL A 37 23.56 8.37 2.34
CA VAL A 37 22.98 8.31 0.98
C VAL A 37 21.95 9.43 0.79
N HIS A 38 21.99 10.10 -0.35
CA HIS A 38 21.16 11.27 -0.66
C HIS A 38 20.52 11.19 -2.05
N GLY A 39 19.51 12.03 -2.26
CA GLY A 39 18.79 12.18 -3.52
C GLY A 39 18.16 10.88 -4.00
N LYS A 40 18.15 10.68 -5.32
CA LYS A 40 17.45 9.55 -5.95
C LYS A 40 17.97 8.17 -5.51
N ALA A 41 19.16 8.07 -4.93
CA ALA A 41 19.72 6.81 -4.45
C ALA A 41 18.94 6.23 -3.24
N THR A 42 18.25 7.07 -2.47
CA THR A 42 17.37 6.63 -1.37
C THR A 42 16.18 5.79 -1.85
N LEU A 43 15.82 5.87 -3.15
CA LEU A 43 14.78 5.01 -3.74
C LEU A 43 15.13 3.53 -3.60
N LEU A 44 16.43 3.16 -3.63
CA LEU A 44 16.85 1.77 -3.43
C LEU A 44 16.49 1.28 -2.03
N ILE A 45 16.71 2.12 -1.01
CA ILE A 45 16.34 1.81 0.38
C ILE A 45 14.83 1.59 0.46
N THR A 46 14.06 2.49 -0.13
CA THR A 46 12.59 2.41 -0.15
C THR A 46 12.09 1.15 -0.87
N ILE A 47 12.67 0.80 -2.02
CA ILE A 47 12.35 -0.45 -2.75
C ILE A 47 12.65 -1.66 -1.86
N SER A 48 13.82 -1.69 -1.19
CA SER A 48 14.19 -2.78 -0.29
C SER A 48 13.23 -2.90 0.90
N LEU A 49 12.82 -1.79 1.51
CA LEU A 49 11.86 -1.81 2.61
C LEU A 49 10.49 -2.31 2.17
N ILE A 50 9.99 -1.87 1.01
CA ILE A 50 8.71 -2.35 0.46
C ILE A 50 8.80 -3.83 0.08
N PHE A 51 9.93 -4.27 -0.49
CA PHE A 51 10.17 -5.67 -0.79
C PHE A 51 10.05 -6.54 0.48
N ILE A 52 10.73 -6.15 1.55
CA ILE A 52 10.66 -6.85 2.85
C ILE A 52 9.22 -6.86 3.37
N LEU A 53 8.54 -5.70 3.31
CA LEU A 53 7.17 -5.56 3.78
C LEU A 53 6.21 -6.48 3.01
N LEU A 54 6.23 -6.44 1.67
CA LEU A 54 5.40 -7.31 0.82
C LEU A 54 5.72 -8.79 1.05
N PHE A 55 6.98 -9.14 1.28
CA PHE A 55 7.37 -10.52 1.59
C PHE A 55 6.77 -11.01 2.91
N VAL A 56 6.92 -10.23 3.99
CA VAL A 56 6.36 -10.56 5.30
C VAL A 56 4.83 -10.60 5.25
N PHE A 57 4.19 -9.62 4.63
CA PHE A 57 2.73 -9.55 4.51
C PHE A 57 2.17 -10.66 3.63
N GLY A 58 2.89 -11.12 2.61
CA GLY A 58 2.50 -12.30 1.84
C GLY A 58 2.43 -13.56 2.70
N ILE A 59 3.40 -13.75 3.60
CA ILE A 59 3.41 -14.89 4.56
C ILE A 59 2.25 -14.75 5.55
N ILE A 60 2.06 -13.58 6.15
CA ILE A 60 0.99 -13.32 7.12
C ILE A 60 -0.39 -13.49 6.46
N GLY A 61 -0.59 -12.93 5.28
CA GLY A 61 -1.84 -13.05 4.52
C GLY A 61 -2.16 -14.50 4.17
N GLY A 62 -1.16 -15.29 3.78
CA GLY A 62 -1.29 -16.73 3.58
C GLY A 62 -1.69 -17.47 4.86
N ALA A 63 -1.02 -17.19 5.98
CA ALA A 63 -1.33 -17.77 7.29
C ALA A 63 -2.74 -17.39 7.80
N LEU A 64 -3.21 -16.18 7.45
CA LEU A 64 -4.57 -15.70 7.71
C LEU A 64 -5.60 -16.22 6.69
N GLY A 65 -5.25 -17.19 5.85
CA GLY A 65 -6.17 -17.85 4.93
C GLY A 65 -6.47 -17.07 3.64
N GLY A 66 -5.52 -16.26 3.17
CA GLY A 66 -5.67 -15.42 1.98
C GLY A 66 -6.24 -14.04 2.28
N ALA A 67 -5.88 -13.47 3.44
CA ALA A 67 -6.26 -12.11 3.79
C ALA A 67 -5.64 -11.09 2.83
N SER A 68 -6.36 -10.03 2.54
CA SER A 68 -5.97 -8.95 1.63
C SER A 68 -6.10 -7.61 2.33
N PHE A 69 -5.12 -6.72 2.12
CA PHE A 69 -5.13 -5.35 2.65
C PHE A 69 -5.61 -4.30 1.64
N ASN A 70 -6.01 -4.73 0.43
CA ASN A 70 -6.41 -3.83 -0.66
C ASN A 70 -7.74 -4.28 -1.28
N PRO A 71 -8.82 -3.46 -1.19
CA PRO A 71 -10.13 -3.78 -1.76
C PRO A 71 -10.08 -3.95 -3.28
N THR A 72 -9.21 -3.20 -3.96
CA THR A 72 -9.00 -3.32 -5.41
C THR A 72 -8.49 -4.72 -5.77
N ALA A 73 -7.56 -5.27 -4.99
CA ALA A 73 -7.06 -6.62 -5.23
C ALA A 73 -8.18 -7.64 -5.04
N THR A 74 -8.94 -7.55 -3.95
CA THR A 74 -10.09 -8.44 -3.69
C THR A 74 -11.15 -8.34 -4.79
N ALA A 75 -11.49 -7.13 -5.26
CA ALA A 75 -12.42 -6.92 -6.37
C ALA A 75 -11.90 -7.51 -7.68
N ALA A 76 -10.61 -7.34 -7.99
CA ALA A 76 -9.99 -7.82 -9.21
C ALA A 76 -9.91 -9.36 -9.26
N PHE A 77 -9.54 -10.01 -8.16
CA PHE A 77 -9.55 -11.47 -8.07
C PHE A 77 -10.96 -12.03 -8.21
N TYR A 78 -11.94 -11.41 -7.52
CA TYR A 78 -13.36 -11.75 -7.69
C TYR A 78 -13.82 -11.64 -9.15
N ALA A 79 -13.51 -10.53 -9.83
CA ALA A 79 -13.91 -10.29 -11.22
C ALA A 79 -13.32 -11.30 -12.21
N LEU A 80 -12.16 -11.88 -11.90
CA LEU A 80 -11.53 -12.94 -12.70
C LEU A 80 -12.05 -14.36 -12.37
N GLY A 81 -12.99 -14.48 -11.43
CA GLY A 81 -13.46 -15.78 -10.92
C GLY A 81 -12.40 -16.53 -10.11
N LEU A 82 -11.43 -15.81 -9.54
CA LEU A 82 -10.32 -16.34 -8.76
C LEU A 82 -10.51 -16.01 -7.26
N GLY A 83 -9.93 -16.82 -6.37
CA GLY A 83 -9.89 -16.53 -4.92
C GLY A 83 -11.08 -17.03 -4.09
N GLY A 84 -12.08 -17.67 -4.70
CA GLY A 84 -13.22 -18.26 -3.97
C GLY A 84 -14.14 -17.23 -3.30
N ASP A 85 -13.96 -15.95 -3.61
CA ASP A 85 -14.77 -14.87 -3.07
C ASP A 85 -16.15 -14.82 -3.75
N SER A 86 -17.21 -14.58 -2.95
CA SER A 86 -18.54 -14.23 -3.44
C SER A 86 -18.81 -12.74 -3.23
N LEU A 87 -19.84 -12.17 -3.88
CA LEU A 87 -20.25 -10.78 -3.62
C LEU A 87 -20.54 -10.52 -2.14
N ILE A 88 -21.11 -11.52 -1.46
CA ILE A 88 -21.37 -11.46 -0.01
C ILE A 88 -20.05 -11.40 0.77
N LEU A 89 -19.04 -12.19 0.38
CA LEU A 89 -17.74 -12.18 1.03
C LEU A 89 -17.02 -10.84 0.81
N ALA A 90 -17.08 -10.28 -0.41
CA ALA A 90 -16.54 -8.96 -0.72
C ALA A 90 -17.23 -7.85 0.10
N ALA A 91 -18.56 -7.91 0.26
CA ALA A 91 -19.34 -6.93 1.01
C ALA A 91 -18.98 -6.84 2.50
N VAL A 92 -18.48 -7.93 3.11
CA VAL A 92 -18.02 -7.93 4.52
C VAL A 92 -16.53 -7.62 4.62
N ARG A 93 -15.74 -8.03 3.60
CA ARG A 93 -14.29 -7.80 3.56
C ARG A 93 -13.93 -6.33 3.36
N PHE A 94 -14.59 -5.60 2.44
CA PHE A 94 -14.25 -4.19 2.19
C PHE A 94 -14.42 -3.29 3.42
N PRO A 95 -15.54 -3.34 4.17
CA PRO A 95 -15.66 -2.56 5.40
C PRO A 95 -14.61 -2.95 6.43
N ALA A 96 -14.29 -4.23 6.58
CA ALA A 96 -13.27 -4.67 7.52
C ALA A 96 -11.88 -4.10 7.17
N GLN A 97 -11.51 -4.08 5.88
CA GLN A 97 -10.28 -3.45 5.43
C GLN A 97 -10.29 -1.94 5.72
N ALA A 98 -11.41 -1.24 5.49
CA ALA A 98 -11.54 0.18 5.81
C ALA A 98 -11.37 0.46 7.32
N PHE A 99 -12.01 -0.33 8.20
CA PHE A 99 -11.82 -0.21 9.65
C PHE A 99 -10.38 -0.50 10.07
N GLY A 100 -9.76 -1.52 9.48
CA GLY A 100 -8.35 -1.83 9.67
C GLY A 100 -7.48 -0.63 9.33
N ALA A 101 -7.70 -0.02 8.16
CA ALA A 101 -6.95 1.14 7.71
C ALA A 101 -7.09 2.35 8.66
N VAL A 102 -8.33 2.68 9.08
CA VAL A 102 -8.56 3.74 10.08
C VAL A 102 -7.80 3.45 11.38
N GLY A 103 -7.87 2.22 11.88
CA GLY A 103 -7.15 1.84 13.09
C GLY A 103 -5.63 1.98 12.93
N GLY A 104 -5.08 1.50 11.80
CA GLY A 104 -3.64 1.59 11.52
C GLY A 104 -3.19 3.04 11.38
N ALA A 105 -4.06 3.88 10.82
CA ALA A 105 -3.82 5.30 10.68
C ALA A 105 -3.77 6.00 12.05
N LEU A 106 -4.78 5.78 12.90
CA LEU A 106 -4.80 6.33 14.26
C LEU A 106 -3.58 5.86 15.07
N ALA A 107 -3.19 4.59 14.94
CA ALA A 107 -2.02 4.05 15.61
C ALA A 107 -0.73 4.77 15.19
N VAL A 108 -0.50 5.01 13.89
CA VAL A 108 0.75 5.67 13.47
C VAL A 108 0.77 7.16 13.82
N ILE A 109 -0.38 7.86 13.88
CA ILE A 109 -0.43 9.25 14.40
C ILE A 109 0.05 9.30 15.85
N GLU A 110 -0.34 8.31 16.65
CA GLU A 110 0.01 8.22 18.05
C GLU A 110 1.47 7.82 18.27
N PHE A 111 1.95 6.81 17.55
CA PHE A 111 3.26 6.20 17.80
C PHE A 111 4.42 6.78 16.96
N MET A 112 4.17 7.58 15.92
CA MET A 112 5.24 8.17 15.11
C MET A 112 6.10 9.14 15.94
N PRO A 113 7.43 8.98 15.96
CA PRO A 113 8.32 9.91 16.66
C PRO A 113 8.13 11.35 16.16
N LEU A 114 8.16 12.33 17.08
CA LEU A 114 7.91 13.74 16.77
C LEU A 114 8.75 14.28 15.61
N GLN A 115 10.02 13.89 15.54
CA GLN A 115 10.95 14.27 14.48
C GLN A 115 10.54 13.79 13.07
N TYR A 116 9.73 12.73 12.98
CA TYR A 116 9.22 12.17 11.72
C TYR A 116 7.71 12.37 11.52
N LYS A 117 7.00 12.91 12.52
CA LYS A 117 5.56 13.11 12.47
C LYS A 117 5.12 14.04 11.34
N HIS A 118 5.96 15.04 11.01
CA HIS A 118 5.74 15.93 9.86
C HIS A 118 5.81 15.21 8.50
N MET A 119 6.38 14.00 8.46
CA MET A 119 6.45 13.18 7.25
C MET A 119 5.17 12.35 7.06
N LEU A 120 4.29 12.27 8.06
CA LEU A 120 2.98 11.65 7.89
C LEU A 120 2.15 12.43 6.88
N GLY A 121 1.59 11.72 5.92
CA GLY A 121 0.78 12.29 4.87
C GLY A 121 0.07 11.20 4.08
N GLY A 122 -0.98 11.61 3.37
CA GLY A 122 -1.80 10.75 2.53
C GLY A 122 -1.85 11.24 1.10
N PRO A 123 -2.63 10.55 0.24
CA PRO A 123 -2.97 11.07 -1.07
C PRO A 123 -3.56 12.47 -0.97
N SER A 124 -3.09 13.36 -1.83
CA SER A 124 -3.56 14.73 -1.91
C SER A 124 -3.67 15.10 -3.37
N LEU A 125 -4.85 15.59 -3.75
CA LEU A 125 -5.11 16.05 -5.10
C LEU A 125 -4.27 17.31 -5.38
N LYS A 126 -3.37 17.24 -6.37
CA LYS A 126 -2.48 18.34 -6.81
C LYS A 126 -2.90 18.93 -8.16
N CYS A 127 -3.88 18.32 -8.82
CA CYS A 127 -4.49 18.77 -10.06
C CYS A 127 -5.99 19.02 -9.87
N ASP A 128 -6.72 19.36 -10.93
CA ASP A 128 -8.17 19.43 -10.84
C ASP A 128 -8.79 18.03 -10.62
N MET A 129 -10.01 18.00 -10.10
CA MET A 129 -10.70 16.76 -9.73
C MET A 129 -10.85 15.78 -10.90
N HIS A 130 -11.10 16.28 -12.12
CA HIS A 130 -11.30 15.42 -13.28
C HIS A 130 -9.99 14.77 -13.71
N THR A 131 -8.91 15.55 -13.81
CA THR A 131 -7.57 15.02 -14.08
C THR A 131 -7.11 14.06 -12.99
N GLY A 132 -7.38 14.37 -11.71
CA GLY A 132 -7.04 13.51 -10.59
C GLY A 132 -7.77 12.18 -10.62
N ALA A 133 -9.07 12.19 -10.92
CA ALA A 133 -9.87 10.98 -11.07
C ALA A 133 -9.36 10.09 -12.22
N ILE A 134 -9.01 10.70 -13.37
CA ILE A 134 -8.40 9.97 -14.49
C ILE A 134 -7.04 9.38 -14.08
N ALA A 135 -6.20 10.17 -13.43
CA ALA A 135 -4.88 9.73 -12.99
C ALA A 135 -4.97 8.55 -12.01
N GLU A 136 -5.80 8.64 -10.97
CA GLU A 136 -6.05 7.52 -10.04
C GLU A 136 -6.63 6.30 -10.74
N GLY A 137 -7.54 6.49 -11.71
CA GLY A 137 -8.10 5.41 -12.51
C GLY A 137 -7.00 4.66 -13.29
N VAL A 138 -6.14 5.40 -13.98
CA VAL A 138 -5.01 4.83 -14.75
C VAL A 138 -4.01 4.15 -13.84
N LEU A 139 -3.63 4.77 -12.72
CA LEU A 139 -2.66 4.23 -11.75
C LEU A 139 -3.18 2.96 -11.07
N THR A 140 -4.46 2.97 -10.67
CA THR A 140 -5.12 1.81 -10.05
C THR A 140 -5.31 0.68 -11.06
N PHE A 141 -5.71 0.98 -12.30
CA PHE A 141 -5.80 -0.02 -13.36
C PHE A 141 -4.44 -0.65 -13.68
N THR A 142 -3.40 0.18 -13.82
CA THR A 142 -2.05 -0.27 -14.14
C THR A 142 -1.47 -1.12 -13.02
N SER A 143 -1.55 -0.65 -11.76
CA SER A 143 -1.08 -1.43 -10.60
C SER A 143 -1.78 -2.78 -10.50
N THR A 144 -3.11 -2.81 -10.64
CA THR A 144 -3.90 -4.05 -10.59
C THR A 144 -3.52 -5.01 -11.71
N THR A 145 -3.36 -4.50 -12.93
CA THR A 145 -2.92 -5.30 -14.09
C THR A 145 -1.54 -5.91 -13.85
N VAL A 146 -0.60 -5.12 -13.34
CA VAL A 146 0.75 -5.60 -13.01
C VAL A 146 0.71 -6.65 -11.90
N VAL A 147 -0.04 -6.41 -10.82
CA VAL A 147 -0.21 -7.36 -9.71
C VAL A 147 -0.74 -8.69 -10.23
N LEU A 148 -1.81 -8.66 -11.02
CA LEU A 148 -2.41 -9.85 -11.63
C LEU A 148 -1.41 -10.56 -12.55
N TYR A 149 -0.73 -9.82 -13.42
CA TYR A 149 0.25 -10.39 -14.33
C TYR A 149 1.39 -11.09 -13.57
N VAL A 150 1.95 -10.45 -12.54
CA VAL A 150 3.04 -11.02 -11.73
C VAL A 150 2.56 -12.24 -10.94
N ILE A 151 1.35 -12.22 -10.40
CA ILE A 151 0.83 -13.34 -9.61
C ILE A 151 0.49 -14.54 -10.51
N LEU A 152 -0.19 -14.30 -11.63
CA LEU A 152 -0.74 -15.35 -12.50
C LEU A 152 0.25 -15.85 -13.56
N LYS A 153 1.05 -14.95 -14.15
CA LYS A 153 1.99 -15.25 -15.25
C LYS A 153 3.45 -14.95 -14.91
N GLY A 154 3.72 -14.37 -13.74
CA GLY A 154 5.07 -14.00 -13.34
C GLY A 154 5.94 -15.20 -12.91
N PRO A 155 7.16 -14.90 -12.43
CA PRO A 155 8.16 -15.91 -12.06
C PRO A 155 7.65 -16.88 -10.99
N LYS A 156 8.16 -18.12 -11.00
CA LYS A 156 7.76 -19.13 -10.00
C LYS A 156 8.26 -18.81 -8.58
N SER A 157 9.38 -18.09 -8.45
CA SER A 157 9.95 -17.78 -7.14
C SER A 157 9.23 -16.63 -6.45
N MET A 158 8.86 -16.83 -5.18
CA MET A 158 8.19 -15.83 -4.34
C MET A 158 9.03 -14.55 -4.21
N HIS A 159 10.35 -14.68 -4.08
CA HIS A 159 11.27 -13.54 -4.02
C HIS A 159 11.20 -12.69 -5.30
N MET A 160 11.21 -13.30 -6.49
CA MET A 160 11.17 -12.51 -7.73
C MET A 160 9.81 -11.85 -7.93
N LYS A 161 8.71 -12.51 -7.56
CA LYS A 161 7.37 -11.88 -7.57
C LYS A 161 7.36 -10.63 -6.69
N ASN A 162 7.80 -10.73 -5.44
CA ASN A 162 7.79 -9.59 -4.52
C ASN A 162 8.75 -8.49 -4.95
N LEU A 163 9.88 -8.83 -5.57
CA LEU A 163 10.80 -7.84 -6.13
C LEU A 163 10.13 -7.06 -7.26
N LEU A 164 9.50 -7.76 -8.21
CA LEU A 164 8.74 -7.12 -9.29
C LEU A 164 7.61 -6.23 -8.74
N LEU A 165 6.83 -6.72 -7.79
CA LEU A 165 5.76 -5.94 -7.16
C LEU A 165 6.28 -4.68 -6.46
N SER A 166 7.37 -4.80 -5.71
CA SER A 166 7.98 -3.66 -5.01
C SER A 166 8.50 -2.58 -5.96
N MET A 167 9.21 -2.97 -7.03
CA MET A 167 9.68 -2.05 -8.07
C MET A 167 8.52 -1.37 -8.80
N SER A 168 7.49 -2.13 -9.19
CA SER A 168 6.30 -1.58 -9.84
C SER A 168 5.58 -0.59 -8.94
N MET A 169 5.46 -0.89 -7.65
CA MET A 169 4.80 0.01 -6.70
C MET A 169 5.56 1.32 -6.56
N VAL A 170 6.87 1.29 -6.34
CA VAL A 170 7.68 2.50 -6.23
C VAL A 170 7.64 3.32 -7.53
N THR A 171 7.67 2.65 -8.69
CA THR A 171 7.57 3.32 -10.00
C THR A 171 6.24 4.06 -10.15
N LEU A 172 5.12 3.40 -9.85
CA LEU A 172 3.79 4.02 -9.93
C LEU A 172 3.63 5.15 -8.91
N VAL A 173 4.17 5.00 -7.70
CA VAL A 173 4.16 6.07 -6.70
C VAL A 173 4.97 7.27 -7.18
N PHE A 174 6.13 7.02 -7.78
CA PHE A 174 7.01 8.08 -8.30
C PHE A 174 6.33 8.90 -9.40
N PHE A 175 5.71 8.24 -10.38
CA PHE A 175 5.04 8.95 -11.48
C PHE A 175 3.68 9.54 -11.07
N GLY A 176 2.91 8.85 -10.22
CA GLY A 176 1.61 9.33 -9.76
C GLY A 176 1.70 10.48 -8.75
N GLY A 177 2.85 10.64 -8.08
CA GLY A 177 3.04 11.61 -7.01
C GLY A 177 2.82 13.07 -7.44
N GLY A 178 2.95 13.38 -8.74
CA GLY A 178 2.68 14.70 -9.31
C GLY A 178 1.19 15.04 -9.44
N TYR A 179 0.29 14.05 -9.42
CA TYR A 179 -1.13 14.25 -9.70
C TYR A 179 -1.97 14.15 -8.43
N THR A 180 -1.88 13.02 -7.71
CA THR A 180 -2.80 12.68 -6.62
C THR A 180 -2.11 12.15 -5.36
N GLY A 181 -0.80 11.90 -5.41
CA GLY A 181 -0.12 11.23 -4.30
C GLY A 181 -0.65 9.80 -4.14
N PRO A 182 -0.34 8.90 -5.09
CA PRO A 182 -1.27 7.91 -5.58
C PRO A 182 -1.84 7.00 -4.50
N SER A 183 -3.17 6.94 -4.43
CA SER A 183 -3.86 6.11 -3.45
C SER A 183 -3.78 4.64 -3.85
N MET A 184 -4.23 4.30 -5.07
CA MET A 184 -4.24 2.93 -5.64
C MET A 184 -4.92 1.85 -4.77
N ASN A 185 -5.55 2.25 -3.66
CA ASN A 185 -6.17 1.39 -2.67
C ASN A 185 -7.28 2.19 -1.96
N PRO A 186 -8.56 1.87 -2.20
CA PRO A 186 -9.71 2.54 -1.57
C PRO A 186 -9.74 2.47 -0.04
N ALA A 187 -9.03 1.52 0.59
CA ALA A 187 -8.93 1.47 2.04
C ALA A 187 -7.98 2.53 2.61
N ASN A 188 -7.13 3.16 1.78
CA ASN A 188 -6.28 4.24 2.24
C ASN A 188 -7.14 5.44 2.64
N VAL A 189 -6.93 5.95 3.85
CA VAL A 189 -7.74 7.02 4.41
C VAL A 189 -7.05 8.36 4.14
N SER A 190 -7.79 9.25 3.49
CA SER A 190 -7.49 10.68 3.42
C SER A 190 -8.66 11.43 4.05
N ASP A 191 -8.61 11.66 5.36
CA ASP A 191 -9.53 12.58 6.02
C ASP A 191 -8.76 13.80 6.52
N ASN A 192 -9.43 14.96 6.64
CA ASN A 192 -8.79 16.25 6.92
C ASN A 192 -8.03 16.31 8.26
N ASN A 193 -8.19 15.30 9.12
CA ASN A 193 -7.46 15.12 10.39
C ASN A 193 -6.66 13.79 10.46
N VAL A 194 -6.74 12.92 9.46
CA VAL A 194 -6.08 11.60 9.42
C VAL A 194 -5.62 11.34 7.97
N TYR A 195 -4.40 11.80 7.65
CA TYR A 195 -3.81 11.69 6.31
C TYR A 195 -2.79 10.56 6.26
N ILE A 196 -3.21 9.34 5.88
CA ILE A 196 -2.33 8.18 5.99
C ILE A 196 -2.55 7.22 4.82
N SER A 197 -1.71 7.36 3.79
CA SER A 197 -1.07 6.26 3.04
C SER A 197 -0.23 6.76 1.84
N PHE A 198 0.75 5.95 1.43
CA PHE A 198 1.64 6.00 0.25
C PHE A 198 2.49 7.24 -0.06
N PHE A 199 2.15 8.44 0.42
CA PHE A 199 2.84 9.68 0.02
C PHE A 199 4.30 9.78 0.52
N ILE A 200 4.67 8.97 1.50
CA ILE A 200 5.93 9.08 2.25
C ILE A 200 7.10 8.39 1.51
N ILE A 201 6.82 7.53 0.53
CA ILE A 201 7.82 6.68 -0.16
C ILE A 201 8.74 7.50 -1.10
N VAL A 202 8.21 8.52 -1.77
CA VAL A 202 8.97 9.26 -2.81
C VAL A 202 9.37 10.66 -2.38
N TYR A 203 8.54 11.40 -1.64
CA TYR A 203 8.90 12.76 -1.21
C TYR A 203 10.02 12.74 -0.16
N ALA A 204 9.98 11.82 0.81
CA ALA A 204 11.10 11.64 1.75
C ALA A 204 12.39 11.19 1.05
N SER A 205 12.28 10.43 -0.03
CA SER A 205 13.43 9.95 -0.81
C SER A 205 14.05 11.06 -1.69
N LEU A 206 13.24 12.00 -2.19
CA LEU A 206 13.70 13.07 -3.08
C LEU A 206 14.07 14.38 -2.36
N SER A 207 13.60 14.57 -1.12
CA SER A 207 13.84 15.78 -0.32
C SER A 207 15.01 15.68 0.67
N ILE A 208 15.85 14.63 0.58
CA ILE A 208 17.06 14.38 1.39
C ILE A 208 18.29 14.34 0.49
#